data_AF-A0A966M5W1-F1
#
_entry.id   AF-A0A966M5W1-F1
#
_cell.length_a   1.000
_cell.length_b   1.000
_cell.length_c   1.000
_cell.angle_alpha   90.00
_cell.angle_beta   90.00
_cell.angle_gamma   90.00
#
_symmetry.space_group_name_H-M   'P 1'
#
loop_
_entity.id
_entity.type
_entity.pdbx_description
1 polymer ?
#
loop_
_entity_poly.entity_id
_entity_poly.type
_entity_poly.pdbx_seq_one_letter_code
_entity_poly.pdbx_strand_id
1 'polypeptide(L)'
;AFVVRKAEKAHGLQRRIEGPDVEGKLVLAVEDTSTTGGSVLTAVDALKEAGAIVVGVAVIVERGAKEKVESAGLKYLAAYQLNDLGL
;
A
#
# COMPACT_ATOMS: atom_id res chain seq x y z
N ALA A 1 -3.77 -8.82 11.05
CA ALA A 1 -3.53 -8.28 9.70
C ALA A 1 -4.83 -8.28 8.92
N PHE A 2 -4.94 -7.46 7.89
CA PHE A 2 -6.07 -7.39 6.96
C PHE A 2 -5.51 -7.36 5.53
N VAL A 3 -6.37 -7.51 4.53
CA VAL A 3 -5.99 -7.45 3.11
C VAL A 3 -6.86 -6.40 2.42
N VAL A 4 -6.25 -5.61 1.53
CA VAL A 4 -6.98 -4.69 0.65
C VAL A 4 -7.14 -5.35 -0.72
N ARG A 5 -8.39 -5.61 -1.12
CA ARG A 5 -8.71 -6.15 -2.44
C ARG A 5 -8.57 -5.06 -3.50
N LYS A 6 -8.10 -5.44 -4.69
CA LYS A 6 -8.25 -4.59 -5.87
C LYS A 6 -9.73 -4.36 -6.12
N ALA A 7 -10.11 -3.14 -6.48
CA ALA A 7 -11.49 -2.84 -6.84
C ALA A 7 -11.90 -3.70 -8.05
N GLU A 8 -12.86 -4.59 -7.88
CA GLU A 8 -13.46 -5.32 -9.01
C GLU A 8 -14.43 -4.44 -9.79
N LYS A 9 -14.63 -4.76 -11.07
CA LYS A 9 -15.69 -4.15 -11.88
C LYS A 9 -17.05 -4.50 -11.27
N ALA A 10 -17.81 -3.46 -10.92
CA ALA A 10 -19.05 -3.49 -10.16
C ALA A 10 -20.01 -4.65 -10.49
N HIS A 11 -20.05 -5.66 -9.62
CA HIS A 11 -21.22 -6.50 -9.37
C HIS A 11 -21.20 -6.96 -7.90
N GLY A 12 -21.49 -6.03 -6.98
CA GLY A 12 -21.69 -6.33 -5.56
C GLY A 12 -21.14 -5.26 -4.61
N LEU A 13 -21.76 -5.13 -3.44
CA LEU A 13 -21.35 -4.25 -2.35
C LEU A 13 -20.17 -4.86 -1.57
N GLN A 14 -19.12 -5.31 -2.26
CA GLN A 14 -17.98 -5.95 -1.60
C GLN A 14 -17.11 -4.91 -0.89
N ARG A 15 -16.81 -5.18 0.39
CA ARG A 15 -15.89 -4.37 1.18
C ARG A 15 -14.47 -4.55 0.63
N ARG A 16 -13.78 -3.45 0.32
CA ARG A 16 -12.39 -3.48 -0.17
C ARG A 16 -11.39 -3.97 0.88
N ILE A 17 -11.73 -3.91 2.16
CA ILE A 17 -10.87 -4.32 3.27
C ILE A 17 -11.45 -5.59 3.90
N GLU A 18 -10.67 -6.66 3.87
CA GLU A 18 -11.00 -7.95 4.50
C GLU A 18 -10.17 -8.14 5.76
N GLY A 19 -10.84 -8.23 6.91
CA GLY A 19 -10.19 -8.42 8.21
C GLY A 19 -10.80 -7.55 9.31
N PRO A 20 -10.06 -7.33 10.41
CA PRO A 20 -10.48 -6.43 11.47
C PRO A 20 -10.69 -5.01 10.97
N ASP A 21 -11.54 -4.26 11.67
CA ASP A 21 -11.73 -2.82 11.44
C ASP A 21 -10.40 -2.05 11.60
N VAL A 22 -10.25 -0.99 10.80
CA VAL A 22 -9.05 -0.17 10.69
C VAL A 22 -9.26 1.29 11.11
N GLU A 23 -10.50 1.71 11.41
CA GLU A 23 -10.82 3.08 11.77
C GLU A 23 -10.01 3.55 13.00
N GLY A 24 -9.36 4.72 12.87
CA GLY A 24 -8.52 5.32 13.90
C GLY A 24 -7.20 4.58 14.18
N LYS A 25 -6.89 3.49 13.47
CA LYS A 25 -5.68 2.70 13.71
C LYS A 25 -4.51 3.17 12.86
N LEU A 26 -3.31 3.11 13.44
CA LEU A 26 -2.06 3.29 12.71
C LEU A 26 -1.81 2.07 11.82
N VAL A 27 -1.66 2.31 10.53
CA VAL A 27 -1.56 1.26 9.52
C VAL A 27 -0.31 1.47 8.65
N LEU A 28 0.47 0.40 8.52
CA LEU A 28 1.54 0.30 7.52
C LEU A 28 1.01 -0.52 6.34
N ALA A 29 1.01 0.06 5.13
CA ALA A 29 0.71 -0.71 3.92
C ALA A 29 1.98 -1.49 3.49
N VAL A 30 1.82 -2.76 3.14
CA VAL A 30 2.94 -3.64 2.80
C VAL A 30 2.71 -4.30 1.45
N GLU A 31 3.73 -4.30 0.58
CA GLU A 31 3.73 -5.02 -0.69
C GLU A 31 5.07 -5.77 -0.92
N ASP A 32 5.08 -6.74 -1.84
CA ASP A 32 6.27 -7.53 -2.18
C ASP A 32 7.25 -6.73 -3.05
N THR A 33 6.77 -6.17 -4.15
CA THR A 33 7.55 -5.38 -5.10
C THR A 33 6.73 -4.21 -5.61
N SER A 34 7.34 -3.04 -5.69
CA SER A 34 6.66 -1.84 -6.20
C SER A 34 7.40 -1.26 -7.41
N THR A 35 6.74 -1.30 -8.57
CA THR A 35 7.28 -0.77 -9.83
C THR A 35 6.87 0.68 -10.07
N THR A 36 5.58 0.97 -10.01
CA THR A 36 5.02 2.30 -10.31
C THR A 36 4.34 2.95 -9.10
N GLY A 37 4.22 2.25 -7.97
CA GLY A 37 3.47 2.71 -6.78
C GLY A 37 1.95 2.80 -6.96
N GLY A 38 1.39 2.54 -8.15
CA GLY A 38 -0.04 2.71 -8.40
C GLY A 38 -0.92 1.81 -7.54
N SER A 39 -0.57 0.54 -7.40
CA SER A 39 -1.37 -0.43 -6.65
C SER A 39 -1.40 -0.10 -5.15
N VAL A 40 -0.23 0.19 -4.55
CA VAL A 40 -0.16 0.53 -3.13
C VAL A 40 -0.85 1.85 -2.81
N LEU A 41 -0.76 2.86 -3.70
CA LEU A 41 -1.48 4.12 -3.50
C LEU A 41 -3.00 3.94 -3.54
N THR A 42 -3.53 3.12 -4.45
CA THR A 42 -4.95 2.75 -4.44
C THR A 42 -5.36 2.05 -3.14
N ALA A 43 -4.49 1.19 -2.59
CA ALA A 43 -4.76 0.55 -1.30
C ALA A 43 -4.72 1.56 -0.14
N VAL A 44 -3.78 2.50 -0.15
CA VAL A 44 -3.67 3.59 0.83
C VAL A 44 -4.92 4.47 0.82
N ASP A 45 -5.43 4.82 -0.37
CA ASP A 45 -6.66 5.60 -0.49
C ASP A 45 -7.84 4.84 0.11
N ALA A 46 -7.97 3.55 -0.18
CA ALA A 46 -9.02 2.71 0.43
C ALA A 46 -8.93 2.64 1.96
N LEU A 47 -7.70 2.62 2.51
CA LEU A 47 -7.47 2.62 3.95
C LEU A 47 -7.82 3.96 4.59
N LYS A 48 -7.43 5.09 3.96
CA LYS A 48 -7.79 6.44 4.42
C LYS A 48 -9.30 6.66 4.40
N GLU A 49 -9.97 6.20 3.33
CA GLU A 49 -11.44 6.26 3.23
C GLU A 49 -12.14 5.43 4.32
N ALA A 50 -11.51 4.35 4.79
CA ALA A 50 -11.99 3.55 5.92
C ALA A 50 -11.57 4.10 7.30
N GLY A 51 -11.02 5.32 7.36
CA GLY A 51 -10.64 5.99 8.60
C GLY A 51 -9.30 5.54 9.20
N ALA A 52 -8.49 4.76 8.47
CA ALA A 52 -7.17 4.38 8.95
C ALA A 52 -6.18 5.55 8.88
N ILE A 53 -5.26 5.60 9.85
CA ILE A 53 -4.13 6.52 9.86
C ILE A 53 -2.94 5.81 9.22
N VAL A 54 -2.77 5.99 7.91
CA VAL A 54 -1.68 5.36 7.17
C VAL A 54 -0.36 6.07 7.49
N VAL A 55 0.56 5.35 8.13
CA VAL A 55 1.85 5.90 8.60
C VAL A 55 3.00 5.74 7.59
N GLY A 56 2.78 4.96 6.54
CA GLY A 56 3.74 4.73 5.47
C GLY A 56 3.46 3.49 4.65
N VAL A 57 4.38 3.22 3.74
CA VAL A 57 4.42 2.06 2.87
C VAL A 57 5.75 1.35 3.06
N ALA A 58 5.71 0.02 3.15
CA ALA A 58 6.90 -0.83 3.16
C ALA A 58 6.87 -1.84 2.01
N VAL A 59 8.01 -2.02 1.35
CA VAL A 59 8.20 -2.99 0.28
C VAL A 59 9.40 -3.90 0.55
N ILE A 60 9.36 -5.14 0.06
CA ILE A 60 10.54 -6.02 0.10
C ILE A 60 11.57 -5.53 -0.94
N VAL A 61 11.17 -5.34 -2.20
CA VAL A 61 12.06 -4.86 -3.28
C VAL A 61 11.51 -3.60 -3.96
N GLU A 62 12.30 -2.53 -3.94
CA GLU A 62 12.02 -1.30 -4.69
C GLU A 62 12.36 -1.46 -6.18
N ARG A 63 11.45 -1.03 -7.06
CA ARG A 63 11.65 -1.09 -8.53
C ARG A 63 11.13 0.16 -9.27
N GLY A 64 11.14 1.34 -8.64
CA GLY A 64 10.78 2.63 -9.25
C GLY A 64 9.58 3.38 -8.64
N ALA A 65 9.03 2.92 -7.53
CA ALA A 65 7.84 3.51 -6.91
C ALA A 65 8.12 4.62 -5.89
N LYS A 66 9.36 4.69 -5.38
CA LYS A 66 9.70 5.54 -4.23
C LYS A 66 9.24 6.99 -4.38
N GLU A 67 9.65 7.65 -5.46
CA GLU A 67 9.36 9.07 -5.70
C GLU A 67 7.85 9.35 -5.70
N LYS A 68 7.06 8.47 -6.32
CA LYS A 68 5.60 8.64 -6.41
C LYS A 68 4.94 8.50 -5.05
N VAL A 69 5.38 7.54 -4.23
CA VAL A 69 4.81 7.33 -2.89
C VAL A 69 5.22 8.45 -1.93
N GLU A 70 6.47 8.89 -1.98
CA GLU A 70 6.95 10.03 -1.17
C GLU A 70 6.27 11.34 -1.57
N SER A 71 6.01 11.56 -2.86
CA SER A 71 5.26 12.71 -3.37
C SER A 71 3.80 12.72 -2.90
N ALA A 72 3.24 11.57 -2.52
CA ALA A 72 1.93 11.46 -1.88
C ALA A 72 1.96 11.75 -0.36
N GLY A 73 3.11 12.20 0.16
CA GLY A 73 3.31 12.54 1.57
C GLY A 73 3.47 11.32 2.49
N LEU A 74 3.80 10.16 1.94
CA LEU A 74 3.92 8.91 2.69
C LEU A 74 5.39 8.54 2.89
N LYS A 75 5.73 8.11 4.10
CA LYS A 75 7.04 7.48 4.35
C LYS A 75 7.12 6.18 3.55
N TYR A 76 8.22 5.99 2.81
CA TYR A 76 8.46 4.80 2.02
C TYR A 76 9.69 4.05 2.53
N LEU A 77 9.52 2.76 2.83
CA LEU A 77 10.57 1.87 3.34
C LEU A 77 10.77 0.72 2.36
N ALA A 78 12.03 0.44 2.00
CA ALA A 78 12.37 -0.71 1.18
C ALA A 78 13.40 -1.57 1.91
N ALA A 79 13.20 -2.89 1.92
CA ALA A 79 14.19 -3.82 2.48
C ALA A 79 15.39 -4.00 1.53
N TYR A 80 15.15 -4.00 0.22
CA TYR A 80 16.16 -4.13 -0.82
C TYR A 80 15.92 -3.17 -1.99
N GLN A 81 17.02 -2.69 -2.57
CA GLN A 81 17.11 -2.14 -3.93
C GLN A 81 17.52 -3.25 -4.90
N LEU A 82 17.29 -3.07 -6.21
CA LEU A 82 17.78 -4.00 -7.24
C LEU A 82 19.30 -4.25 -7.11
N ASN A 83 20.05 -3.18 -6.82
CA ASN A 83 21.49 -3.22 -6.65
C ASN A 83 21.93 -4.13 -5.48
N ASP A 84 21.12 -4.26 -4.42
CA ASP A 84 21.40 -5.15 -3.28
C ASP A 84 21.28 -6.63 -3.67
N LEU A 85 20.57 -6.91 -4.77
CA LEU A 85 20.33 -8.25 -5.31
C LEU A 85 21.24 -8.59 -6.51
N GLY A 86 22.11 -7.67 -6.92
CA GLY A 86 22.96 -7.82 -8.11
C GLY A 86 22.19 -7.76 -9.44
N LEU A 87 21.04 -7.06 -9.45
CA LEU A 87 20.18 -6.86 -10.62
C LEU A 87 20.25 -5.43 -11.16
#